data_AF-A0A4Y2W7H4-F1
#
_entry.id   AF-A0A4Y2W7H4-F1
#
_cell.length_a   1.000
_cell.length_b   1.000
_cell.length_c   1.000
_cell.angle_alpha   90.00
_cell.angle_beta   90.00
_cell.angle_gamma   90.00
#
_symmetry.space_group_name_H-M   'P 1'
#
loop_
_entity.id
_entity.type
_entity.pdbx_description
1 polymer ?
#
loop_
_entity_poly.entity_id
_entity_poly.type
_entity_poly.pdbx_seq_one_letter_code
_entity_poly.pdbx_strand_id
1 'polypeptide(L)'
;MPFMQILKLSSKPMQNIPGKTASHILCGYAYLIIGLNGLPLKLVTVYRGRDAVDHFITSIVREKDILAKKLHTITPMHMTTRDLEEFQKTTHCNLCKKWLGKDRVRDDDHLSGKYRQALHNKCNLQLKQRKMIPRICHNLRNYDGHLIMQGLGKLQDHEIDVIPNNMEKYISFSIRRRKENPVTLQFVDSFQFLNTSLQKLVKNLDHSKFSIMQSFISSQHRDLLLKKGIYSYEYMSSFSKFEETQLPPRSAFHSSLVNEGISEAEYEHAQNVWK
;
A
#
# COMPACT_ATOMS: atom_id res chain seq x y z
N MET A 1 2.75 -7.24 -2.21
CA MET A 1 1.60 -6.58 -2.89
C MET A 1 0.39 -6.76 -1.99
N PRO A 2 -0.43 -5.73 -1.73
CA PRO A 2 -1.64 -5.93 -0.96
C PRO A 2 -2.54 -6.85 -1.76
N PHE A 3 -2.63 -8.10 -1.34
CA PHE A 3 -3.55 -9.07 -1.92
C PHE A 3 -4.87 -8.85 -1.20
N MET A 4 -5.82 -8.20 -1.85
CA MET A 4 -7.21 -8.17 -1.41
C MET A 4 -7.88 -9.42 -1.99
N GLN A 5 -8.29 -10.34 -1.12
CA GLN A 5 -9.05 -11.52 -1.54
C GLN A 5 -10.53 -11.16 -1.55
N ILE A 6 -11.21 -11.55 -2.63
CA ILE A 6 -12.61 -11.23 -2.87
C ILE A 6 -13.36 -12.53 -3.12
N LEU A 7 -14.51 -12.70 -2.46
CA LEU A 7 -15.51 -13.71 -2.79
C LEU A 7 -16.52 -13.13 -3.78
N LYS A 8 -16.84 -13.88 -4.83
CA LYS A 8 -17.97 -13.58 -5.73
C LYS A 8 -19.17 -14.39 -5.26
N LEU A 9 -20.11 -13.76 -4.59
CA LEU A 9 -21.38 -14.40 -4.22
C LEU A 9 -22.34 -14.28 -5.41
N SER A 10 -22.70 -15.44 -5.98
CA SER A 10 -23.82 -15.51 -6.92
C SER A 10 -25.12 -15.39 -6.12
N SER A 11 -25.76 -14.22 -6.19
CA SER A 11 -27.14 -14.08 -5.75
C SER A 11 -28.06 -14.29 -6.94
N LYS A 12 -29.10 -15.12 -6.79
CA LYS A 12 -30.35 -14.92 -7.57
C LYS A 12 -30.71 -13.42 -7.55
N PRO A 13 -31.28 -12.85 -8.62
CA PRO A 13 -31.46 -11.41 -8.76
C PRO A 13 -31.97 -10.81 -7.44
N MET A 14 -31.14 -9.98 -6.82
CA MET A 14 -31.56 -9.23 -5.64
C MET A 14 -32.78 -8.41 -6.09
N GLN A 15 -33.92 -8.62 -5.44
CA GLN A 15 -35.23 -8.08 -5.84
C GLN A 15 -35.28 -6.54 -5.99
N ASN A 16 -34.22 -5.80 -5.68
CA ASN A 16 -34.25 -4.34 -5.55
C ASN A 16 -33.26 -3.56 -6.43
N ILE A 17 -32.47 -4.18 -7.32
CA ILE A 17 -31.62 -3.42 -8.28
C ILE A 17 -31.59 -4.10 -9.66
N PRO A 18 -32.23 -3.53 -10.69
CA PRO A 18 -32.15 -4.04 -12.05
C PRO A 18 -30.69 -4.08 -12.55
N GLY A 19 -30.24 -5.23 -13.05
CA GLY A 19 -28.94 -5.38 -13.72
C GLY A 19 -27.77 -5.89 -12.86
N LYS A 20 -27.93 -6.11 -11.55
CA LYS A 20 -26.85 -6.64 -10.70
C LYS A 20 -26.86 -8.17 -10.68
N THR A 21 -25.98 -8.80 -11.47
CA THR A 21 -25.90 -10.27 -11.64
C THR A 21 -25.02 -10.99 -10.61
N ALA A 22 -24.18 -10.27 -9.86
CA ALA A 22 -23.36 -10.82 -8.79
C ALA A 22 -23.10 -9.79 -7.69
N SER A 23 -22.95 -10.27 -6.46
CA SER A 23 -22.47 -9.48 -5.32
C SER A 23 -21.04 -9.89 -4.98
N HIS A 24 -20.17 -8.93 -4.75
CA HIS A 24 -18.80 -9.22 -4.36
C HIS A 24 -18.58 -8.78 -2.91
N ILE A 25 -18.01 -9.68 -2.12
CA ILE A 25 -17.68 -9.43 -0.73
C ILE A 25 -16.17 -9.58 -0.57
N LEU A 26 -15.51 -8.53 -0.10
CA LEU A 26 -14.12 -8.62 0.31
C LEU A 26 -14.04 -9.61 1.48
N CYS A 27 -13.20 -10.62 1.36
CA CYS A 27 -13.07 -11.68 2.35
C CYS A 27 -11.73 -11.69 3.05
N GLY A 28 -10.75 -10.93 2.55
CA GLY A 28 -9.48 -10.78 3.22
C GLY A 28 -8.60 -9.70 2.61
N TYR A 29 -7.55 -9.33 3.33
CA TYR A 29 -6.54 -8.40 2.87
C TYR A 29 -5.18 -8.73 3.48
N ALA A 30 -4.13 -8.23 2.83
CA ALA A 30 -2.80 -8.16 3.42
C ALA A 30 -2.17 -6.76 3.23
N TYR A 31 -1.38 -6.31 4.19
CA TYR A 31 -0.55 -5.11 4.05
C TYR A 31 0.75 -5.22 4.85
N LEU A 32 1.73 -4.41 4.44
CA LEU A 32 3.01 -4.27 5.11
C LEU A 32 3.30 -2.79 5.33
N ILE A 33 3.92 -2.45 6.46
CA ILE A 33 4.35 -1.08 6.75
C ILE A 33 5.86 -1.02 6.63
N ILE A 34 6.35 -0.15 5.74
CA ILE A 34 7.77 0.07 5.50
C ILE A 34 8.19 1.37 6.17
N GLY A 35 9.26 1.32 6.95
CA GLY A 35 9.88 2.47 7.59
C GLY A 35 10.68 3.30 6.59
N LEU A 36 11.13 4.49 7.02
CA LEU A 36 11.93 5.37 6.16
C LEU A 36 13.31 4.79 5.81
N ASN A 37 13.80 3.82 6.58
CA ASN A 37 15.01 3.06 6.28
C ASN A 37 14.80 1.99 5.19
N GLY A 38 13.59 1.88 4.62
CA GLY A 38 13.24 0.88 3.62
C GLY A 38 12.98 -0.51 4.20
N LEU A 39 13.02 -0.68 5.52
CA LEU A 39 12.79 -1.97 6.19
C LEU A 39 11.37 -2.06 6.75
N PRO A 40 10.80 -3.27 6.84
CA PRO A 40 9.52 -3.49 7.50
C PRO A 40 9.53 -3.05 8.97
N LEU A 41 8.48 -2.32 9.39
CA LEU A 41 8.30 -1.94 10.81
C LEU A 41 7.65 -3.05 11.64
N LYS A 42 6.97 -3.99 10.99
CA LYS A 42 6.33 -5.17 11.59
C LYS A 42 6.17 -6.27 10.55
N LEU A 43 5.79 -7.46 11.01
CA LEU A 43 5.40 -8.56 10.12
C LEU A 43 4.21 -8.16 9.23
N VAL A 44 4.06 -8.87 8.11
CA VAL A 44 2.91 -8.67 7.22
C VAL A 44 1.61 -8.88 8.01
N THR A 45 0.69 -7.93 7.90
CA THR A 45 -0.64 -8.05 8.50
C THR A 45 -1.55 -8.71 7.50
N VAL A 46 -2.16 -9.82 7.88
CA VAL A 46 -3.11 -10.58 7.05
C VAL A 46 -4.40 -10.71 7.85
N TYR A 47 -5.52 -10.53 7.18
CA TYR A 47 -6.85 -10.74 7.75
C TYR A 47 -7.74 -11.47 6.75
N ARG A 48 -8.60 -12.34 7.26
CA ARG A 48 -9.64 -13.01 6.49
C ARG A 48 -10.90 -13.11 7.37
N GLY A 49 -12.02 -12.62 6.87
CA GLY A 49 -13.27 -12.52 7.63
C GLY A 49 -14.39 -11.86 6.83
N ARG A 50 -15.63 -11.96 7.33
CA ARG A 50 -16.84 -11.42 6.67
C ARG A 50 -16.90 -9.89 6.69
N ASP A 51 -16.25 -9.29 7.66
CA ASP A 51 -16.11 -7.86 7.93
C ASP A 51 -14.78 -7.29 7.38
N ALA A 52 -14.17 -7.94 6.38
CA ALA A 52 -12.82 -7.58 5.93
C ALA A 52 -12.68 -6.10 5.53
N VAL A 53 -13.71 -5.46 4.98
CA VAL A 53 -13.68 -4.02 4.67
C VAL A 53 -13.59 -3.19 5.95
N ASP A 54 -14.49 -3.41 6.90
CA ASP A 54 -14.55 -2.62 8.14
C ASP A 54 -13.32 -2.88 9.03
N HIS A 55 -12.87 -4.14 9.10
CA HIS A 55 -11.62 -4.50 9.77
C HIS A 55 -10.40 -3.87 9.09
N PHE A 56 -10.38 -3.83 7.75
CA PHE A 56 -9.32 -3.18 6.97
C PHE A 56 -9.24 -1.68 7.29
N ILE A 57 -10.37 -0.96 7.22
CA ILE A 57 -10.44 0.47 7.51
C ILE A 57 -10.01 0.76 8.95
N THR A 58 -10.53 0.01 9.92
CA THR A 58 -10.16 0.13 11.33
C THR A 58 -8.66 -0.07 11.54
N SER A 59 -8.10 -1.10 10.89
CA SER A 59 -6.67 -1.42 10.97
C SER A 59 -5.80 -0.29 10.42
N ILE A 60 -6.08 0.23 9.22
CA ILE A 60 -5.24 1.27 8.62
C ILE A 60 -5.35 2.61 9.35
N VAL A 61 -6.51 2.94 9.92
CA VAL A 61 -6.68 4.16 10.72
C VAL A 61 -5.88 4.05 12.02
N ARG A 62 -5.95 2.90 12.69
CA ARG A 62 -5.13 2.62 13.90
C ARG A 62 -3.63 2.75 13.60
N GLU A 63 -3.17 2.12 12.52
CA GLU A 63 -1.75 2.21 12.12
C GLU A 63 -1.35 3.64 11.76
N LYS A 64 -2.18 4.37 11.03
CA LYS A 64 -1.98 5.79 10.73
C LYS A 64 -1.83 6.60 12.01
N ASP A 65 -2.67 6.37 13.03
CA ASP A 65 -2.60 7.13 14.29
C ASP A 65 -1.33 6.81 15.10
N ILE A 66 -0.88 5.55 15.10
CA ILE A 66 0.40 5.15 15.71
C ILE A 66 1.57 5.85 15.00
N LEU A 67 1.58 5.83 13.67
CA LEU A 67 2.61 6.48 12.87
C LEU A 67 2.56 8.01 12.98
N ALA A 68 1.37 8.58 13.11
CA ALA A 68 1.19 10.02 13.28
C ALA A 68 1.87 10.54 14.56
N LYS A 69 1.76 9.80 15.68
CA LYS A 69 2.48 10.14 16.92
C LYS A 69 4.00 10.20 16.70
N LYS A 70 4.55 9.25 15.93
CA LYS A 70 5.98 9.24 15.57
C LYS A 70 6.34 10.43 14.68
N LEU A 71 5.51 10.75 13.68
CA LEU A 71 5.72 11.89 12.77
C LEU A 71 5.57 13.26 13.44
N HIS A 72 4.90 13.33 14.58
CA HIS A 72 4.80 14.55 15.40
C HIS A 72 5.95 14.69 16.40
N THR A 73 6.68 13.61 16.68
CA THR A 73 7.84 13.66 17.56
C THR A 73 8.99 14.32 16.81
N ILE A 74 9.52 15.42 17.35
CA ILE A 74 10.71 16.08 16.84
C ILE A 74 11.87 15.64 17.72
N THR A 75 12.71 14.75 17.19
CA THR A 75 13.94 14.33 17.86
C THR A 75 14.92 15.51 17.87
N PRO A 76 15.48 15.90 19.04
CA PRO A 76 16.46 16.97 19.10
C PRO A 76 17.65 16.72 18.17
N MET A 77 18.08 17.77 17.48
CA MET A 77 19.21 17.69 16.56
C MET A 77 20.49 17.31 17.30
N HIS A 78 21.20 16.31 16.77
CA HIS A 78 22.54 15.95 17.21
C HIS A 78 23.52 16.12 16.05
N MET A 79 24.67 16.73 16.35
CA MET A 79 25.75 16.98 15.40
C MET A 79 27.03 16.34 15.93
N THR A 80 27.73 15.61 15.08
CA THR A 80 29.10 15.18 15.35
C THR A 80 30.07 16.35 15.17
N THR A 81 31.31 16.20 15.65
CA THR A 81 32.38 17.19 15.40
C THR A 81 32.56 17.45 13.91
N ARG A 82 32.46 16.41 13.08
CA ARG A 82 32.54 16.52 11.61
C ARG A 82 31.39 17.36 11.04
N ASP A 83 30.17 17.16 11.52
CA ASP A 83 28.99 17.91 11.06
C ASP A 83 29.12 19.40 11.41
N LEU A 84 29.64 19.71 12.60
CA LEU A 84 29.90 21.09 13.03
C LEU A 84 30.93 21.77 12.14
N GLU A 85 32.04 21.08 11.84
CA GLU A 85 33.05 21.59 10.92
C GLU A 85 32.50 21.81 9.51
N GLU A 86 31.74 20.84 8.98
CA GLU A 86 31.09 20.95 7.68
C GLU A 86 30.17 22.17 7.65
N PHE A 87 29.30 22.32 8.65
CA PHE A 87 28.39 23.46 8.74
C PHE A 87 29.13 24.80 8.78
N GLN A 88 30.22 24.90 9.55
CA GLN A 88 31.02 26.13 9.66
C GLN A 88 31.74 26.48 8.35
N LYS A 89 32.33 25.47 7.69
CA LYS A 89 33.05 25.62 6.42
C LYS A 89 32.12 25.85 5.23
N THR A 90 30.84 25.45 5.34
CA THR A 90 29.88 25.60 4.25
C THR A 90 29.53 27.06 4.03
N THR A 91 29.82 27.49 2.81
CA THR A 91 29.70 28.87 2.31
C THR A 91 28.47 29.08 1.43
N HIS A 92 28.07 28.04 0.70
CA HIS A 92 26.97 28.05 -0.25
C HIS A 92 25.89 27.07 0.18
N CYS A 93 24.63 27.41 -0.08
CA CYS A 93 23.48 26.60 0.28
C CYS A 93 23.51 25.28 -0.47
N ASN A 94 23.40 24.15 0.23
CA ASN A 94 23.48 22.83 -0.39
C ASN A 94 22.32 22.56 -1.36
N LEU A 95 21.17 23.25 -1.22
CA LEU A 95 20.03 23.13 -2.12
C LEU A 95 20.13 24.05 -3.34
N CYS A 96 20.18 25.37 -3.14
CA CYS A 96 20.10 26.34 -4.24
C CYS A 96 21.47 26.78 -4.79
N LYS A 97 22.57 26.34 -4.18
CA LYS A 97 23.97 26.63 -4.53
C LYS A 97 24.40 28.10 -4.45
N LYS A 98 23.59 28.98 -3.84
CA LYS A 98 23.91 30.41 -3.63
C LYS A 98 24.60 30.65 -2.28
N TRP A 99 25.36 31.74 -2.16
CA TRP A 99 26.04 32.15 -0.92
C TRP A 99 25.07 32.27 0.28
N LEU A 100 25.45 31.69 1.42
CA LEU A 100 24.62 31.61 2.64
C LEU A 100 24.60 32.91 3.44
N GLY A 101 25.76 33.55 3.61
CA GLY A 101 25.90 34.73 4.46
C GLY A 101 25.37 34.50 5.89
N LYS A 102 24.54 35.43 6.37
CA LYS A 102 23.92 35.36 7.72
C LYS A 102 22.67 34.47 7.79
N ASP A 103 22.12 34.02 6.66
CA ASP A 103 20.91 33.19 6.58
C ASP A 103 21.25 31.68 6.62
N ARG A 104 22.37 31.31 7.25
CA ARG A 104 22.82 29.93 7.35
C ARG A 104 22.10 29.20 8.47
N VAL A 105 21.17 28.31 8.11
CA VAL A 105 20.44 27.43 9.03
C VAL A 105 20.85 25.97 8.86
N ARG A 106 20.60 25.16 9.90
CA ARG A 106 20.84 23.72 9.92
C ARG A 106 19.57 22.99 9.50
N ASP A 107 19.67 22.18 8.46
CA ASP A 107 18.66 21.19 8.09
C ASP A 107 18.95 19.89 8.84
N ASP A 108 17.92 19.29 9.43
CA ASP A 108 18.01 18.03 10.16
C ASP A 108 16.85 17.09 9.85
N ASP A 109 17.10 15.82 10.10
CA ASP A 109 16.05 14.82 10.08
C ASP A 109 15.27 14.82 11.40
N HIS A 110 14.04 15.35 11.41
CA HIS A 110 13.21 15.40 12.61
C HIS A 110 12.96 14.02 13.27
N LEU A 111 13.15 12.91 12.55
CA LEU A 111 12.97 11.56 13.11
C LEU A 111 14.23 11.03 13.79
N SER A 112 15.40 11.14 13.14
CA SER A 112 16.67 10.68 13.73
C SER A 112 17.41 11.75 14.54
N GLY A 113 17.05 13.02 14.38
CA GLY A 113 17.80 14.18 14.88
C GLY A 113 19.11 14.44 14.12
N LYS A 114 19.42 13.68 13.07
CA LYS A 114 20.71 13.78 12.38
C LYS A 114 20.77 15.06 11.54
N TYR A 115 21.83 15.84 11.69
CA TYR A 115 22.14 16.95 10.77
C TYR A 115 22.31 16.44 9.33
N ARG A 116 21.76 17.21 8.38
CA ARG A 116 21.80 16.89 6.95
C ARG A 116 22.71 17.84 6.18
N GLN A 117 22.53 19.15 6.34
CA GLN A 117 23.19 20.15 5.51
C GLN A 117 22.96 21.59 5.98
N ALA A 118 23.77 22.51 5.46
CA ALA A 118 23.61 23.94 5.66
C ALA A 118 22.78 24.55 4.51
N LEU A 119 21.73 25.28 4.86
CA LEU A 119 20.78 25.86 3.89
C LEU A 119 20.44 27.31 4.25
N HIS A 120 19.85 28.02 3.28
CA HIS A 120 19.05 29.22 3.57
C HIS A 120 17.77 28.83 4.34
N ASN A 121 17.23 29.71 5.17
CA ASN A 121 15.98 29.44 5.89
C ASN A 121 14.82 29.09 4.92
N LYS A 122 14.71 29.83 3.81
CA LYS A 122 13.72 29.55 2.75
C LYS A 122 13.92 28.18 2.09
N CYS A 123 15.17 27.75 1.92
CA CYS A 123 15.49 26.44 1.36
C CYS A 123 15.15 25.32 2.36
N ASN A 124 15.45 25.53 3.64
CA ASN A 124 15.12 24.59 4.72
C ASN A 124 13.60 24.35 4.82
N LEU A 125 12.80 25.42 4.77
CA LEU A 125 11.34 25.31 4.80
C LEU A 125 10.75 24.52 3.62
N GLN A 126 11.43 24.46 2.47
CA GLN A 126 11.00 23.63 1.33
C GLN A 126 11.23 22.13 1.56
N LEU A 127 12.20 21.77 2.40
CA LEU A 127 12.50 20.39 2.76
C LEU A 127 11.68 19.89 3.96
N LYS A 128 10.80 20.74 4.50
CA LYS A 128 9.93 20.40 5.63
C LYS A 128 9.19 19.09 5.34
N GLN A 129 9.39 18.12 6.21
CA GLN A 129 8.76 16.81 6.10
C GLN A 129 7.23 16.97 6.04
N ARG A 130 6.63 16.44 4.96
CA ARG A 130 5.19 16.38 4.82
C ARG A 130 4.62 15.38 5.82
N LYS A 131 3.54 15.78 6.50
CA LYS A 131 2.78 14.92 7.42
C LYS A 131 1.81 14.03 6.64
N MET A 132 2.38 13.17 5.82
CA MET A 132 1.65 12.30 4.90
C MET A 132 2.23 10.90 4.93
N ILE A 133 1.34 9.89 4.93
CA ILE A 133 1.68 8.48 4.85
C ILE A 133 1.10 7.94 3.54
N PRO A 134 1.92 7.60 2.55
CA PRO A 134 1.43 7.02 1.31
C PRO A 134 1.14 5.52 1.48
N ARG A 135 -0.05 5.10 1.06
CA ARG A 135 -0.44 3.71 0.87
C ARG A 135 -0.45 3.41 -0.63
N ILE A 136 0.51 2.61 -1.05
CA ILE A 136 0.68 2.24 -2.45
C ILE A 136 -0.11 0.96 -2.73
N CYS A 137 -1.02 1.03 -3.68
CA CYS A 137 -1.80 -0.10 -4.19
C CYS A 137 -1.68 -0.11 -5.72
N HIS A 138 -1.58 -1.28 -6.33
CA HIS A 138 -1.44 -1.36 -7.78
C HIS A 138 -2.81 -1.62 -8.41
N ASN A 139 -3.18 -0.83 -9.41
CA ASN A 139 -4.49 -0.88 -10.08
C ASN A 139 -5.66 -0.48 -9.16
N LEU A 140 -5.40 0.43 -8.22
CA LEU A 140 -6.35 0.85 -7.18
C LEU A 140 -7.56 1.59 -7.77
N ARG A 141 -7.38 2.41 -8.81
CA ARG A 141 -8.44 3.29 -9.35
C ARG A 141 -9.67 2.57 -9.91
N ASN A 142 -9.55 1.27 -10.11
CA ASN A 142 -10.61 0.41 -10.59
C ASN A 142 -11.32 -0.21 -9.37
N TYR A 143 -11.42 -1.54 -9.35
CA TYR A 143 -12.31 -2.28 -8.47
C TYR A 143 -12.07 -2.03 -6.96
N ASP A 144 -10.84 -2.22 -6.47
CA ASP A 144 -10.54 -2.16 -5.02
C ASP A 144 -10.76 -0.77 -4.43
N GLY A 145 -10.51 0.29 -5.20
CA GLY A 145 -10.69 1.67 -4.77
C GLY A 145 -12.13 1.95 -4.33
N HIS A 146 -13.12 1.43 -5.05
CA HIS A 146 -14.53 1.62 -4.72
C HIS A 146 -14.90 0.98 -3.38
N LEU A 147 -14.45 -0.25 -3.12
CA LEU A 147 -14.71 -0.96 -1.85
C LEU A 147 -14.08 -0.22 -0.67
N ILE A 148 -12.85 0.27 -0.84
CA ILE A 148 -12.17 1.06 0.17
C ILE A 148 -12.92 2.37 0.43
N MET A 149 -13.30 3.09 -0.62
CA MET A 149 -14.03 4.36 -0.50
C MET A 149 -15.38 4.20 0.20
N GLN A 150 -16.11 3.11 -0.07
CA GLN A 150 -17.34 2.77 0.68
C GLN A 150 -17.07 2.58 2.17
N GLY A 151 -15.98 1.89 2.54
CA GLY A 151 -15.58 1.73 3.94
C GLY A 151 -15.18 3.06 4.58
N LEU A 152 -14.41 3.89 3.86
CA LEU A 152 -13.98 5.20 4.35
C LEU A 152 -15.14 6.18 4.55
N GLY A 153 -16.16 6.13 3.69
CA GLY A 153 -17.35 6.97 3.80
C GLY A 153 -18.15 6.76 5.10
N LYS A 154 -17.91 5.66 5.82
CA LYS A 154 -18.51 5.39 7.14
C LYS A 154 -17.84 6.18 8.28
N LEU A 155 -16.64 6.73 8.06
CA LEU A 155 -15.88 7.46 9.08
C LEU A 155 -16.36 8.91 9.21
N GLN A 156 -17.09 9.21 10.29
CA GLN A 156 -17.70 10.53 10.50
C GLN A 156 -16.71 11.62 10.94
N ASP A 157 -15.64 11.25 11.66
CA ASP A 157 -14.63 12.16 12.20
C ASP A 157 -13.47 12.45 11.23
N HIS A 158 -13.54 11.86 10.04
CA HIS A 158 -12.55 12.01 8.98
C HIS A 158 -13.09 12.90 7.84
N GLU A 159 -12.17 13.54 7.15
CA GLU A 159 -12.38 14.21 5.88
C GLU A 159 -11.72 13.37 4.80
N ILE A 160 -12.43 13.19 3.69
CA ILE A 160 -11.94 12.49 2.51
C ILE A 160 -11.68 13.54 1.43
N ASP A 161 -10.45 13.59 0.95
CA ASP A 161 -10.05 14.41 -0.19
C ASP A 161 -9.78 13.51 -1.39
N VAL A 162 -10.27 13.88 -2.57
CA VAL A 162 -10.28 13.03 -3.76
C VAL A 162 -9.78 13.81 -4.95
N ILE A 163 -8.85 13.21 -5.70
CA ILE A 163 -8.47 13.66 -7.03
C ILE A 163 -9.19 12.76 -8.02
N PRO A 164 -10.33 13.19 -8.60
CA PRO A 164 -11.07 12.37 -9.54
C PRO A 164 -10.33 12.27 -10.88
N ASN A 165 -10.43 11.11 -11.54
CA ASN A 165 -10.10 10.94 -12.95
C ASN A 165 -11.33 11.17 -13.83
N ASN A 166 -12.47 10.63 -13.39
CA ASN A 166 -13.80 10.87 -13.93
C ASN A 166 -14.84 10.65 -12.80
N MET A 167 -16.13 10.59 -13.13
CA MET A 167 -17.20 10.43 -12.13
C MET A 167 -17.13 9.11 -11.33
N GLU A 168 -16.46 8.09 -11.86
CA GLU A 168 -16.38 6.77 -11.23
C GLU A 168 -14.99 6.49 -10.66
N LYS A 169 -13.94 6.94 -11.34
CA LYS A 169 -12.56 6.56 -11.05
C LYS A 169 -11.79 7.68 -10.37
N TYR A 170 -10.98 7.32 -9.38
CA TYR A 170 -10.16 8.25 -8.62
C TYR A 170 -8.68 8.04 -8.94
N ILE A 171 -7.95 9.12 -9.24
CA ILE A 171 -6.50 9.10 -9.41
C ILE A 171 -5.82 8.81 -8.07
N SER A 172 -6.25 9.53 -7.04
CA SER A 172 -5.83 9.33 -5.66
C SER A 172 -6.95 9.81 -4.75
N PHE A 173 -6.97 9.27 -3.54
CA PHE A 173 -7.83 9.78 -2.48
C PHE A 173 -7.07 9.71 -1.17
N SER A 174 -7.44 10.55 -0.23
CA SER A 174 -6.76 10.63 1.06
C SER A 174 -7.75 10.86 2.18
N ILE A 175 -7.35 10.44 3.38
CA ILE A 175 -8.14 10.67 4.59
C ILE A 175 -7.30 11.40 5.63
N ARG A 176 -7.93 12.34 6.32
CA ARG A 176 -7.35 13.05 7.46
C ARG A 176 -8.39 13.24 8.54
N ARG A 177 -7.97 13.26 9.82
CA ARG A 177 -8.87 13.66 10.91
C ARG A 177 -9.14 15.16 10.81
N ARG A 178 -10.34 15.61 11.20
CA ARG A 178 -10.72 17.04 11.13
C ARG A 178 -10.04 17.94 12.17
N LYS A 179 -9.44 17.38 13.23
CA LYS A 179 -8.81 18.13 14.34
C LYS A 179 -7.40 18.65 13.99
N GLU A 180 -6.91 19.63 14.76
CA GLU A 180 -5.66 20.35 14.51
C GLU A 180 -4.42 19.44 14.36
N ASN A 181 -3.58 19.78 13.37
CA ASN A 181 -2.35 19.08 12.97
C ASN A 181 -2.50 17.65 12.41
N PRO A 182 -3.43 17.39 11.47
CA PRO A 182 -3.68 16.02 11.04
C PRO A 182 -2.58 15.48 10.12
N VAL A 183 -2.23 14.20 10.32
CA VAL A 183 -1.45 13.42 9.36
C VAL A 183 -2.40 12.81 8.34
N THR A 184 -2.11 13.03 7.06
CA THR A 184 -2.89 12.51 5.94
C THR A 184 -2.46 11.09 5.58
N LEU A 185 -3.39 10.15 5.47
CA LEU A 185 -3.16 8.85 4.83
C LEU A 185 -3.61 8.96 3.37
N GLN A 186 -2.67 8.90 2.44
CA GLN A 186 -2.93 9.05 1.01
C GLN A 186 -2.88 7.70 0.32
N PHE A 187 -3.92 7.36 -0.44
CA PHE A 187 -3.96 6.16 -1.27
C PHE A 187 -3.50 6.51 -2.68
N VAL A 188 -2.50 5.77 -3.15
CA VAL A 188 -1.83 6.02 -4.43
C VAL A 188 -1.93 4.77 -5.30
N ASP A 189 -2.38 4.95 -6.54
CA ASP A 189 -2.38 3.90 -7.54
C ASP A 189 -1.04 3.82 -8.27
N SER A 190 -0.24 2.77 -8.00
CA SER A 190 1.04 2.60 -8.68
C SER A 190 0.93 2.27 -10.15
N PHE A 191 -0.22 1.82 -10.64
CA PHE A 191 -0.42 1.56 -12.06
C PHE A 191 -0.29 2.84 -12.91
N GLN A 192 -0.45 4.02 -12.31
CA GLN A 192 -0.33 5.28 -13.03
C GLN A 192 1.11 5.64 -13.42
N PHE A 193 2.10 5.17 -12.67
CA PHE A 193 3.52 5.36 -12.99
C PHE A 193 4.22 4.05 -13.35
N LEU A 194 3.60 2.90 -13.10
CA LEU A 194 4.03 1.57 -13.53
C LEU A 194 2.89 0.93 -14.35
N ASN A 195 2.67 1.44 -15.56
CA ASN A 195 1.53 1.11 -16.42
C ASN A 195 1.64 -0.28 -17.09
N THR A 196 1.78 -1.32 -16.28
CA THR A 196 1.81 -2.72 -16.72
C THR A 196 1.45 -3.63 -15.56
N SER A 197 1.15 -4.90 -15.84
CA SER A 197 0.76 -5.82 -14.79
C SER A 197 1.89 -6.11 -13.81
N LEU A 198 1.54 -6.40 -12.56
CA LEU A 198 2.48 -6.88 -11.53
C LEU A 198 3.33 -8.06 -12.03
N GLN A 199 2.74 -8.98 -12.81
CA GLN A 199 3.48 -10.09 -13.41
C GLN A 199 4.59 -9.63 -14.35
N LYS A 200 4.33 -8.63 -15.20
CA LYS A 200 5.35 -8.06 -16.09
C LYS A 200 6.41 -7.29 -15.30
N LEU A 201 6.01 -6.54 -14.27
CA LEU A 201 6.95 -5.84 -13.38
C LEU A 201 7.90 -6.82 -12.68
N VAL A 202 7.37 -7.92 -12.16
CA VAL A 202 8.19 -8.93 -11.46
C VAL A 202 9.17 -9.60 -12.41
N LYS A 203 8.74 -9.96 -13.63
CA LYS A 203 9.62 -10.56 -14.66
C LYS A 203 10.78 -9.64 -15.08
N ASN A 204 10.59 -8.32 -15.00
CA ASN A 204 11.59 -7.34 -15.42
C ASN A 204 12.56 -6.95 -14.28
N LEU A 205 12.40 -7.51 -13.08
CA LEU A 205 13.25 -7.21 -11.93
C LEU A 205 14.15 -8.39 -11.60
N ASP A 206 15.41 -8.10 -11.29
CA ASP A 206 16.34 -9.09 -10.77
C ASP A 206 15.86 -9.64 -9.41
N HIS A 207 16.07 -10.93 -9.17
CA HIS A 207 15.58 -11.60 -7.96
C HIS A 207 16.16 -10.98 -6.67
N SER A 208 17.37 -10.40 -6.71
CA SER A 208 17.97 -9.70 -5.56
C SER A 208 17.19 -8.46 -5.13
N LYS A 209 16.36 -7.88 -6.01
CA LYS A 209 15.56 -6.68 -5.71
C LYS A 209 14.35 -6.98 -4.82
N PHE A 210 14.03 -8.25 -4.57
CA PHE A 210 12.92 -8.67 -3.71
C PHE A 210 13.36 -8.87 -2.25
N SER A 211 14.32 -8.10 -1.74
CA SER A 211 14.88 -8.24 -0.39
C SER A 211 13.83 -8.29 0.72
N ILE A 212 12.80 -7.43 0.63
CA ILE A 212 11.68 -7.41 1.59
C ILE A 212 10.90 -8.72 1.56
N MET A 213 10.61 -9.28 0.38
CA MET A 213 9.92 -10.57 0.28
C MET A 213 10.79 -11.70 0.84
N GLN A 214 12.09 -11.67 0.51
CA GLN A 214 13.06 -12.67 0.94
C GLN A 214 13.26 -12.70 2.45
N SER A 215 13.03 -11.59 3.16
CA SER A 215 13.13 -11.54 4.63
C SER A 215 11.97 -12.23 5.34
N PHE A 216 10.85 -12.50 4.65
CA PHE A 216 9.68 -13.18 5.24
C PHE A 216 9.48 -14.60 4.75
N ILE A 217 10.12 -14.98 3.64
CA ILE A 217 9.82 -16.23 2.93
C ILE A 217 11.09 -17.08 2.78
N SER A 218 10.98 -18.35 3.17
CA SER A 218 12.07 -19.33 3.03
C SER A 218 12.48 -19.51 1.57
N SER A 219 13.75 -19.83 1.33
CA SER A 219 14.35 -19.91 0.00
C SER A 219 13.55 -20.78 -0.97
N GLN A 220 13.05 -21.93 -0.50
CA GLN A 220 12.32 -22.92 -1.30
C GLN A 220 10.96 -22.44 -1.85
N HIS A 221 10.34 -21.40 -1.27
CA HIS A 221 9.03 -20.91 -1.72
C HIS A 221 9.10 -19.57 -2.47
N ARG A 222 10.30 -18.99 -2.65
CA ARG A 222 10.45 -17.64 -3.24
C ARG A 222 10.00 -17.59 -4.69
N ASP A 223 10.39 -18.57 -5.49
CA ASP A 223 10.07 -18.61 -6.92
C ASP A 223 8.56 -18.79 -7.19
N LEU A 224 7.84 -19.39 -6.24
CA LEU A 224 6.39 -19.49 -6.30
C LEU A 224 5.72 -18.11 -6.18
N LEU A 225 6.28 -17.22 -5.36
CA LEU A 225 5.74 -15.87 -5.13
C LEU A 225 6.14 -14.85 -6.21
N LEU A 226 7.13 -15.18 -7.04
CA LEU A 226 7.52 -14.36 -8.20
C LEU A 226 6.60 -14.59 -9.41
N LYS A 227 5.65 -15.53 -9.29
CA LYS A 227 4.64 -15.81 -10.30
C LYS A 227 3.28 -15.29 -9.84
N LYS A 228 2.41 -15.01 -10.82
CA LYS A 228 1.03 -14.62 -10.55
C LYS A 228 0.30 -15.83 -9.96
N GLY A 229 -0.30 -15.67 -8.78
CA GLY A 229 -1.14 -16.70 -8.19
C GLY A 229 -2.36 -17.02 -9.06
N ILE A 230 -2.72 -18.30 -9.11
CA ILE A 230 -3.89 -18.82 -9.82
C ILE A 230 -5.00 -19.02 -8.80
N TYR A 231 -6.14 -18.34 -9.00
CA TYR A 231 -7.22 -18.30 -8.02
C TYR A 231 -8.56 -18.55 -8.71
N SER A 232 -9.34 -19.49 -8.19
CA SER A 232 -10.67 -19.78 -8.71
C SER A 232 -11.72 -18.82 -8.11
N TYR A 233 -11.94 -17.70 -8.79
CA TYR A 233 -12.88 -16.67 -8.32
C TYR A 233 -14.34 -17.14 -8.29
N GLU A 234 -14.76 -17.99 -9.22
CA GLU A 234 -16.15 -18.45 -9.32
C GLU A 234 -16.47 -19.59 -8.36
N TYR A 235 -15.50 -20.47 -8.14
CA TYR A 235 -15.63 -21.53 -7.14
C TYR A 235 -15.74 -20.94 -5.73
N MET A 236 -14.96 -19.88 -5.46
CA MET A 236 -14.91 -19.15 -4.19
C MET A 236 -16.16 -18.27 -4.00
N SER A 237 -17.28 -18.97 -3.83
CA SER A 237 -18.64 -18.43 -3.80
C SER A 237 -19.28 -18.42 -2.41
N SER A 238 -18.56 -18.87 -1.38
CA SER A 238 -18.99 -18.79 0.02
C SER A 238 -17.77 -18.82 0.94
N PHE A 239 -17.94 -18.37 2.19
CA PHE A 239 -16.89 -18.47 3.20
C PHE A 239 -16.57 -19.92 3.58
N SER A 240 -17.53 -20.85 3.45
CA SER A 240 -17.28 -22.27 3.76
C SER A 240 -16.25 -22.90 2.82
N LYS A 241 -16.04 -22.35 1.61
CA LYS A 241 -14.98 -22.79 0.69
C LYS A 241 -13.57 -22.59 1.25
N PHE A 242 -13.39 -21.67 2.20
CA PHE A 242 -12.09 -21.48 2.85
C PHE A 242 -11.72 -22.57 3.85
N GLU A 243 -12.70 -23.36 4.30
CA GLU A 243 -12.51 -24.47 5.23
C GLU A 243 -12.26 -25.80 4.50
N GLU A 244 -12.30 -25.80 3.17
CA GLU A 244 -12.00 -26.97 2.37
C GLU A 244 -10.50 -27.30 2.44
N THR A 245 -10.19 -28.58 2.63
CA THR A 245 -8.81 -29.07 2.82
C THR A 245 -8.16 -29.55 1.53
N GLN A 246 -8.83 -29.35 0.39
CA GLN A 246 -8.35 -29.77 -0.92
C GLN A 246 -8.44 -28.63 -1.91
N LEU A 247 -7.47 -28.54 -2.82
CA LEU A 247 -7.54 -27.63 -3.95
C LEU A 247 -8.71 -28.07 -4.86
N PRO A 248 -9.58 -27.14 -5.32
CA PRO A 248 -10.65 -27.49 -6.22
C PRO A 248 -10.11 -28.07 -7.54
N PRO A 249 -10.90 -28.89 -8.26
CA PRO A 249 -10.48 -29.46 -9.53
C PRO A 249 -10.21 -28.37 -10.58
N ARG A 250 -9.37 -28.65 -11.57
CA ARG A 250 -9.02 -27.70 -12.65
C ARG A 250 -10.24 -27.10 -13.36
N SER A 251 -11.31 -27.88 -13.55
CA SER A 251 -12.56 -27.42 -14.14
C SER A 251 -13.23 -26.29 -13.37
N ALA A 252 -12.98 -26.19 -12.06
CA ALA A 252 -13.50 -25.13 -11.21
C ALA A 252 -12.78 -23.79 -11.42
N PHE A 253 -11.66 -23.73 -12.14
CA PHE A 253 -10.92 -22.48 -12.41
C PHE A 253 -11.41 -21.74 -13.66
N HIS A 254 -12.55 -22.13 -14.24
CA HIS A 254 -13.17 -21.39 -15.33
C HIS A 254 -13.51 -19.94 -14.92
N SER A 255 -13.26 -19.00 -15.83
CA SER A 255 -13.55 -17.58 -15.63
C SER A 255 -14.55 -17.08 -16.67
N SER A 256 -15.74 -16.68 -16.24
CA SER A 256 -16.76 -16.08 -17.10
C SER A 256 -16.33 -14.73 -17.70
N LEU A 257 -15.29 -14.08 -17.14
CA LEU A 257 -14.79 -12.80 -17.64
C LEU A 257 -14.05 -12.95 -18.97
N VAL A 258 -13.36 -14.07 -19.15
CA VAL A 258 -12.60 -14.39 -20.38
C VAL A 258 -13.20 -15.58 -21.13
N ASN A 259 -14.20 -16.24 -20.54
CA ASN A 259 -14.83 -17.47 -21.04
C ASN A 259 -13.81 -18.59 -21.32
N GLU A 260 -12.83 -18.72 -20.43
CA GLU A 260 -11.72 -19.66 -20.55
C GLU A 260 -11.41 -20.31 -19.19
N GLY A 261 -10.89 -21.54 -19.24
CA GLY A 261 -10.26 -22.21 -18.10
C GLY A 261 -8.77 -21.89 -17.99
N ILE A 262 -8.08 -22.58 -17.08
CA ILE A 262 -6.63 -22.49 -16.94
C ILE A 262 -5.93 -23.65 -17.66
N SER A 263 -4.69 -23.40 -18.09
CA SER A 263 -3.83 -24.43 -18.66
C SER A 263 -3.39 -25.47 -17.61
N GLU A 264 -2.88 -26.61 -18.07
CA GLU A 264 -2.36 -27.66 -17.18
C GLU A 264 -1.19 -27.13 -16.33
N ALA A 265 -0.27 -26.38 -16.95
CA ALA A 265 0.88 -25.78 -16.25
C ALA A 265 0.45 -24.74 -15.19
N GLU A 266 -0.62 -23.99 -15.42
CA GLU A 266 -1.18 -23.07 -14.42
C GLU A 266 -1.82 -23.83 -13.25
N TYR A 267 -2.50 -24.94 -13.53
CA TYR A 267 -3.08 -25.78 -12.48
C TYR A 267 -2.00 -26.49 -11.65
N GLU A 268 -0.95 -27.01 -12.28
CA GLU A 268 0.23 -27.54 -11.60
C GLU A 268 0.88 -26.47 -10.71
N HIS A 269 1.00 -25.24 -11.20
CA HIS A 269 1.47 -24.12 -10.37
C HIS A 269 0.54 -23.86 -9.17
N ALA A 270 -0.78 -23.90 -9.35
CA ALA A 270 -1.74 -23.75 -8.26
C ALA A 270 -1.59 -24.88 -7.21
N GLN A 271 -1.38 -26.12 -7.65
CA GLN A 271 -1.12 -27.26 -6.77
C GLN A 271 0.17 -27.08 -5.97
N ASN A 272 1.24 -26.59 -6.60
CA ASN A 272 2.51 -26.34 -5.93
C ASN A 272 2.44 -25.17 -4.93
N VAL A 273 1.55 -24.19 -5.14
CA VAL A 273 1.29 -23.10 -4.19
C VAL A 273 0.39 -23.55 -3.04
N TRP A 274 -0.51 -24.51 -3.28
CA TRP A 274 -1.42 -25.05 -2.27
C TRP A 274 -0.73 -25.99 -1.27
N LYS A 275 0.23 -26.80 -1.74
CA LYS A 275 1.05 -27.70 -0.92
C LYS A 275 2.01 -26.92 -0.02
#